data_AF-A0A254TG86-F1
#
_entry.id   AF-A0A254TG86-F1
#
_cell.length_a   1.000
_cell.length_b   1.000
_cell.length_c   1.000
_cell.angle_alpha   90.00
_cell.angle_beta   90.00
_cell.angle_gamma   90.00
#
_symmetry.space_group_name_H-M   'P 1'
#
loop_
_entity.id
_entity.type
_entity.pdbx_description
1 polymer ?
#
loop_
_entity_poly.entity_id
_entity_poly.type
_entity_poly.pdbx_seq_one_letter_code
_entity_poly.pdbx_strand_id
1 'polypeptide(L)' 'MPTFVQHNNINIVTLYRDDEIAVHCQPGDIALKQEGDHWMTYDVRTSGQVVAAGFPCESYDKALAAAKAVAENPARPK' A
#
# COMPACT_ATOMS: atom_id res chain seq x y z
N MET A 1 -2.50 6.13 -13.48
CA MET A 1 -3.87 5.69 -13.13
C MET A 1 -3.73 4.65 -12.05
N PRO A 2 -4.31 4.88 -10.88
CA PRO A 2 -4.23 3.94 -9.77
C PRO A 2 -4.97 2.64 -10.11
N THR A 3 -4.40 1.51 -9.69
CA THR A 3 -5.06 0.20 -9.81
C THR A 3 -5.40 -0.36 -8.45
N PHE A 4 -6.55 -1.03 -8.35
CA PHE A 4 -7.06 -1.56 -7.09
C PHE A 4 -6.99 -3.08 -7.11
N VAL A 5 -6.38 -3.65 -6.08
CA VAL A 5 -6.33 -5.09 -5.85
C VAL A 5 -6.96 -5.36 -4.48
N GLN A 6 -8.09 -6.04 -4.45
CA GLN A 6 -8.73 -6.42 -3.18
C GLN A 6 -8.09 -7.72 -2.66
N HIS A 7 -7.63 -7.72 -1.41
CA HIS A 7 -7.05 -8.89 -0.75
C HIS A 7 -7.49 -8.94 0.71
N ASN A 8 -8.08 -10.06 1.14
CA ASN A 8 -8.52 -10.26 2.53
C ASN A 8 -9.40 -9.11 3.10
N ASN A 9 -10.34 -8.60 2.30
CA ASN A 9 -11.21 -7.46 2.64
C ASN A 9 -10.48 -6.12 2.89
N ILE A 10 -9.25 -5.98 2.37
CA ILE A 10 -8.46 -4.75 2.37
C ILE A 10 -8.17 -4.38 0.91
N ASN A 11 -8.26 -3.10 0.55
CA ASN A 11 -7.85 -2.65 -0.77
C ASN A 11 -6.35 -2.36 -0.78
N ILE A 12 -5.65 -2.92 -1.75
CA ILE A 12 -4.29 -2.56 -2.10
C ILE A 12 -4.37 -1.63 -3.30
N VAL A 13 -4.00 -0.37 -3.12
CA VAL A 13 -4.06 0.68 -4.13
C VAL A 13 -2.67 0.91 -4.69
N THR A 14 -2.45 0.55 -5.94
CA THR A 14 -1.19 0.82 -6.64
C THR A 14 -1.19 2.26 -7.13
N LEU A 15 -0.15 3.01 -6.77
CA LEU A 15 0.04 4.41 -7.08
C LEU A 15 1.33 4.57 -7.88
N TYR A 16 1.25 5.27 -9.01
CA TYR A 16 2.44 5.63 -9.77
C TYR A 16 3.05 6.93 -9.23
N ARG A 17 4.22 7.33 -9.77
CA ARG A 17 5.03 8.43 -9.22
C ARG A 17 4.26 9.71 -8.89
N ASP A 18 3.28 10.07 -9.71
CA ASP A 18 2.49 11.30 -9.57
C ASP A 18 1.16 11.10 -8.84
N ASP A 19 0.80 9.86 -8.47
CA ASP A 19 -0.44 9.57 -7.77
C ASP A 19 -0.27 9.82 -6.24
N GLU A 20 -1.21 10.56 -5.65
CA GLU A 20 -1.20 10.89 -4.22
C GLU A 20 -1.98 9.87 -3.39
N ILE A 21 -1.37 9.38 -2.30
CA ILE A 21 -2.00 8.42 -1.37
C ILE A 21 -3.30 9.00 -0.81
N ALA A 22 -3.31 10.27 -0.39
CA ALA A 22 -4.46 10.92 0.23
C ALA A 22 -5.66 11.09 -0.72
N VAL A 23 -5.42 11.07 -2.04
CA VAL A 23 -6.48 11.22 -3.06
C VAL A 23 -7.10 9.87 -3.42
N HIS A 24 -6.31 8.80 -3.39
CA HIS A 24 -6.69 7.51 -3.94
C HIS A 24 -6.92 6.40 -2.92
N CYS A 25 -6.46 6.57 -1.68
CA CYS A 25 -6.59 5.57 -0.62
C CYS A 25 -7.56 6.03 0.46
N GLN A 26 -8.33 5.08 0.98
CA GLN A 26 -9.20 5.29 2.12
C GLN A 26 -8.53 4.80 3.41
N PRO A 27 -8.94 5.33 4.59
CA PRO A 27 -8.48 4.79 5.86
C PRO A 27 -8.79 3.29 5.96
N GLY A 28 -7.77 2.49 6.25
CA GLY A 28 -7.84 1.03 6.26
C GLY A 28 -7.25 0.36 5.00
N ASP A 29 -6.94 1.12 3.95
CA ASP A 29 -6.29 0.59 2.74
C ASP A 29 -4.77 0.44 2.90
N ILE A 30 -4.15 -0.22 1.93
CA ILE A 30 -2.70 -0.31 1.76
C ILE A 30 -2.35 0.34 0.44
N ALA A 31 -1.46 1.33 0.47
CA ALA A 31 -0.92 1.95 -0.73
C ALA A 31 0.36 1.24 -1.17
N LEU A 32 0.48 1.01 -2.46
CA LEU A 32 1.69 0.50 -3.11
C LEU A 32 2.19 1.55 -4.08
N LYS A 33 3.12 2.40 -3.64
CA LYS A 33 3.56 3.57 -4.40
C LYS A 33 4.89 3.33 -5.09
N GLN A 34 4.97 3.69 -6.37
CA GLN A 34 6.23 3.75 -7.10
C GLN A 34 6.98 5.03 -6.73
N GLU A 35 8.14 4.89 -6.10
CA GLU A 35 9.04 5.99 -5.77
C GLU A 35 10.36 5.77 -6.50
N GLY A 36 10.70 6.65 -7.45
CA GLY A 36 11.91 6.45 -8.26
C GLY A 36 11.85 5.18 -9.11
N ASP A 37 12.82 4.29 -8.90
CA ASP A 37 12.94 2.95 -9.52
C ASP A 37 12.53 1.82 -8.54
N HIS A 38 11.96 2.18 -7.39
CA HIS A 38 11.52 1.21 -6.38
C HIS A 38 10.02 1.36 -6.09
N TRP A 39 9.49 0.34 -5.42
CA TRP A 39 8.13 0.25 -4.96
C TRP A 39 8.13 0.22 -3.44
N MET A 40 7.26 1.03 -2.85
CA MET A 40 7.15 1.17 -1.41
C MET A 40 5.73 0.89 -0.96
N THR A 41 5.61 0.07 0.08
CA THR A 41 4.32 -0.26 0.69
C THR A 41 4.05 0.68 1.85
N TYR A 42 2.86 1.25 1.87
CA TYR A 42 2.36 2.12 2.94
C TYR A 42 1.05 1.59 3.48
N ASP A 43 0.94 1.55 4.79
CA ASP A 43 -0.27 1.26 5.53
C ASP A 43 -1.03 2.57 5.80
N VAL A 44 -2.25 2.68 5.27
CA VAL A 44 -3.16 3.79 5.56
C VAL A 44 -4.05 3.36 6.72
N ARG A 45 -3.73 3.82 7.93
CA ARG A 45 -4.47 3.45 9.15
C ARG A 45 -5.85 4.12 9.18
N THR A 46 -6.80 3.62 9.98
CA THR A 46 -8.12 4.27 10.14
C THR A 46 -8.05 5.72 10.62
N SER A 47 -6.98 6.11 11.32
CA SER A 47 -6.74 7.49 11.71
C SER A 47 -6.37 8.42 10.54
N GLY A 48 -6.21 7.88 9.33
CA GLY A 48 -5.68 8.59 8.16
C GLY A 48 -4.16 8.72 8.17
N GLN A 49 -3.47 8.17 9.18
CA GLN A 49 -2.02 8.15 9.23
C GLN A 49 -1.47 7.17 8.19
N VAL A 50 -0.61 7.67 7.31
CA VAL A 50 0.14 6.86 6.34
C VAL A 50 1.48 6.47 6.95
N VAL A 51 1.77 5.17 7.01
CA VAL A 51 3.01 4.64 7.60
C VAL A 51 3.67 3.69 6.62
N ALA A 52 4.97 3.84 6.38
CA ALA A 52 5.72 2.86 5.58
C ALA A 52 5.68 1.47 6.25
N ALA A 53 5.22 0.47 5.52
CA ALA A 53 4.97 -0.89 6.01
C ALA A 53 5.84 -1.90 5.25
N GLY A 54 7.16 -1.75 5.37
CA GLY A 54 8.13 -2.62 4.74
C GLY A 54 9.37 -1.88 4.27
N PHE A 55 10.07 -2.49 3.31
CA PHE A 55 11.28 -1.94 2.69
C PHE A 55 11.05 -1.64 1.21
N PRO A 56 11.80 -0.70 0.63
CA PRO A 56 11.79 -0.45 -0.81
C PRO A 56 12.11 -1.73 -1.59
N CYS A 57 11.23 -2.06 -2.53
CA CYS A 57 11.37 -3.24 -3.38
C CYS A 57 11.74 -2.80 -4.80
N GLU A 58 12.62 -3.55 -5.46
CA GLU A 58 13.03 -3.29 -6.85
C GLU A 58 11.96 -3.63 -7.90
N SER A 59 10.94 -4.43 -7.51
CA SER A 59 9.87 -4.85 -8.43
C SER A 59 8.49 -4.76 -7.80
N TYR A 60 7.50 -4.52 -8.66
CA TYR A 60 6.10 -4.46 -8.29
C TYR A 60 5.63 -5.76 -7.62
N ASP A 61 5.99 -6.93 -8.15
CA ASP A 61 5.55 -8.22 -7.61
C ASP A 61 6.03 -8.46 -6.18
N LYS A 62 7.28 -8.07 -5.88
CA LYS A 62 7.83 -8.16 -4.51
C LYS A 62 7.09 -7.23 -3.56
N ALA A 63 6.82 -6.00 -4.01
CA ALA A 63 6.11 -5.01 -3.22
C ALA A 63 4.65 -5.43 -2.98
N LEU A 64 3.99 -6.00 -3.99
CA LEU A 64 2.64 -6.54 -3.89
C LEU A 64 2.58 -7.73 -2.91
N ALA A 65 3.57 -8.62 -2.93
CA ALA A 65 3.67 -9.70 -1.96
C ALA A 65 3.82 -9.15 -0.52
N ALA A 66 4.64 -8.12 -0.32
CA ALA A 66 4.76 -7.44 0.96
C ALA A 66 3.44 -6.77 1.39
N ALA A 67 2.75 -6.08 0.47
CA ALA A 67 1.44 -5.47 0.73
C ALA A 67 0.38 -6.51 1.16
N LYS A 68 0.35 -7.68 0.51
CA LYS A 68 -0.54 -8.78 0.90
C LYS A 68 -0.20 -9.32 2.29
N ALA A 69 1.08 -9.48 2.61
CA ALA A 69 1.50 -9.91 3.95
C ALA A 69 1.10 -8.89 5.03
N VAL A 70 1.17 -7.59 4.73
CA VAL A 70 0.66 -6.54 5.64
C VAL A 70 -0.86 -6.62 5.79
N ALA A 71 -1.61 -6.87 4.72
CA ALA A 71 -3.07 -7.05 4.75
C ALA A 71 -3.49 -8.29 5.58
N GLU A 72 -2.67 -9.34 5.58
CA GLU A 72 -2.93 -10.56 6.34
C GLU A 72 -2.53 -10.44 7.82
N ASN A 73 -1.75 -9.42 8.19
CA ASN A 73 -1.24 -9.29 9.54
C ASN A 73 -2.36 -8.94 10.55
N PRO A 74 -2.69 -9.84 11.50
CA PRO A 74 -3.74 -9.59 12.49
C PRO A 74 -3.38 -8.51 13.51
N ALA A 75 -2.08 -8.17 13.65
CA ALA A 75 -1.61 -7.10 14.53
C ALA A 75 -1.63 -5.71 13.87
N ARG A 76 -2.07 -5.62 12.60
CA ARG A 76 -2.25 -4.33 11.93
C ARG A 76 -3.29 -3.51 12.71
N PRO A 77 -2.95 -2.27 13.14
CA PRO A 77 -3.94 -1.41 13.78
C PRO A 77 -5.04 -1.12 12.75
N LYS A 78 -6.27 -1.48 13.09
CA LYS A 78 -7.45 -1.12 12.31
C LYS A 78 -7.68 0.36 12.51
#